data_AF-A0AAV5TRR1-F1
#
_entry.id   AF-A0AAV5TRR1-F1
#
_cell.length_a   1.000
_cell.length_b   1.000
_cell.length_c   1.000
_cell.angle_alpha   90.00
_cell.angle_beta   90.00
_cell.angle_gamma   90.00
#
_symmetry.space_group_name_H-M   'P 1'
#
loop_
_entity.id
_entity.type
_entity.pdbx_description
1 polymer ?
#
loop_
_entity_poly.entity_id
_entity_poly.type
_entity_poly.pdbx_seq_one_letter_code
_entity_poly.pdbx_strand_id
1 'polypeptide(L)'
;YGMCSVAGRKALGRIVRSTSRCIYENLAYEEHLLRTHDPGKEGELLMMWSNRPSVVLGRHQNPWSEVSLSEAARRQVAVARRHSGGGTVYHDEGNLNISILTSQKAHCRKRNLQFIADAINGRFKVKVVPTARDDLEMQPGSRKCSGTAARIARGRAYHHMTMLVDVDLERLSGILRSELQTRVQSTATRSVRAPAVGYLRQDDASDASVDALAACVADAWREGFEAVEETQVDVEEATKSVESVRKAMDELKDWEWIYGRTPVFDFVTSDGEMINIKNGRVSEARDQSIIGERFTQELLARL
;
A
#
# COMPACT_ATOMS: atom_id res chain seq x y z
N TYR A 1 8.95 8.28 -25.72
CA TYR A 1 7.57 8.27 -25.19
C TYR A 1 6.77 7.21 -25.92
N GLY A 2 6.89 5.95 -25.49
CA GLY A 2 6.12 4.85 -26.07
C GLY A 2 4.66 4.98 -25.68
N MET A 3 3.77 4.88 -26.67
CA MET A 3 2.32 5.00 -26.50
C MET A 3 1.83 4.03 -25.43
N CYS A 4 1.21 4.56 -24.36
CA CYS A 4 0.33 3.79 -23.48
C CYS A 4 -0.95 3.44 -24.25
N SER A 5 -0.86 2.59 -25.26
CA SER A 5 -2.04 2.08 -25.95
C SER A 5 -2.69 0.98 -25.12
N VAL A 6 -4.01 1.02 -25.02
CA VAL A 6 -4.85 -0.01 -24.41
C VAL A 6 -4.53 -1.36 -25.04
N ALA A 7 -4.49 -2.43 -24.25
CA ALA A 7 -4.59 -3.78 -24.81
C ALA A 7 -5.82 -3.79 -25.73
N GLY A 8 -5.65 -4.18 -27.00
CA GLY A 8 -6.75 -4.11 -27.97
C GLY A 8 -7.99 -4.86 -27.45
N ARG A 9 -9.18 -4.46 -27.91
CA ARG A 9 -10.52 -5.03 -27.58
C ARG A 9 -10.70 -6.55 -27.82
N LYS A 10 -9.62 -7.31 -27.97
CA LYS A 10 -9.54 -8.77 -28.11
C LYS A 10 -8.77 -9.44 -26.96
N ALA A 11 -8.54 -8.73 -25.86
CA ALA A 11 -7.80 -9.24 -24.72
C ALA A 11 -8.75 -9.86 -23.70
N LEU A 12 -8.30 -10.95 -23.05
CA LEU A 12 -8.92 -11.48 -21.85
C LEU A 12 -8.57 -10.61 -20.65
N GLY A 13 -9.51 -10.43 -19.74
CA GLY A 13 -9.31 -9.79 -18.44
C GLY A 13 -9.61 -10.75 -17.30
N ARG A 14 -9.05 -10.50 -16.13
CA ARG A 14 -9.38 -11.21 -14.88
C ARG A 14 -9.68 -10.25 -13.75
N ILE A 15 -10.59 -10.64 -12.88
CA ILE A 15 -10.88 -9.96 -11.62
C ILE A 15 -10.70 -10.96 -10.48
N VAL A 16 -9.96 -10.57 -9.46
CA VAL A 16 -9.81 -11.31 -8.21
C VAL A 16 -10.25 -10.43 -7.05
N ARG A 17 -11.18 -10.93 -6.23
CA ARG A 17 -11.59 -10.28 -4.98
C ARG A 17 -11.11 -11.09 -3.80
N SER A 18 -10.31 -10.48 -2.93
CA SER A 18 -9.95 -11.12 -1.66
C SER A 18 -11.10 -11.05 -0.66
N THR A 19 -11.37 -12.15 0.03
CA THR A 19 -12.25 -12.15 1.21
C THR A 19 -11.53 -11.74 2.49
N SER A 20 -10.20 -11.81 2.52
CA SER A 20 -9.42 -11.49 3.71
C SER A 20 -9.36 -9.98 3.94
N ARG A 21 -9.44 -9.61 5.23
CA ARG A 21 -9.18 -8.24 5.71
C ARG A 21 -7.83 -8.12 6.42
N CYS A 22 -6.93 -9.09 6.26
CA CYS A 22 -5.60 -9.09 6.87
C CYS A 22 -4.57 -8.54 5.88
N ILE A 23 -3.86 -7.46 6.26
CA ILE A 23 -2.86 -6.82 5.40
C ILE A 23 -1.75 -7.79 4.96
N TYR A 24 -1.28 -8.67 5.84
CA TYR A 24 -0.20 -9.60 5.54
C TYR A 24 -0.64 -10.67 4.53
N GLU A 25 -1.85 -11.19 4.67
CA GLU A 25 -2.44 -12.19 3.77
C GLU A 25 -2.66 -11.59 2.38
N ASN A 26 -3.25 -10.40 2.31
CA ASN A 26 -3.50 -9.73 1.03
C ASN A 26 -2.20 -9.35 0.30
N LEU A 27 -1.18 -8.83 1.01
CA LEU A 27 0.13 -8.56 0.41
C LEU A 27 0.85 -9.84 -0.04
N ALA A 28 0.70 -10.94 0.71
CA ALA A 28 1.27 -12.24 0.34
C ALA A 28 0.63 -12.76 -0.95
N TYR A 29 -0.68 -12.62 -1.07
CA TYR A 29 -1.41 -13.03 -2.25
C TYR A 29 -1.13 -12.15 -3.48
N GLU A 30 -0.99 -10.83 -3.30
CA GLU A 30 -0.52 -9.92 -4.36
C GLU A 30 0.86 -10.34 -4.90
N GLU A 31 1.81 -10.66 -4.01
CA GLU A 31 3.15 -11.12 -4.41
C GLU A 31 3.10 -12.52 -5.06
N HIS A 32 2.20 -13.40 -4.61
CA HIS A 32 1.94 -14.68 -5.28
C HIS A 32 1.47 -14.45 -6.72
N LEU A 33 0.42 -13.65 -6.92
CA LEU A 33 -0.11 -13.32 -8.24
C LEU A 33 0.96 -12.70 -9.15
N LEU A 34 1.79 -11.78 -8.64
CA LEU A 34 2.90 -11.22 -9.42
C LEU A 34 3.87 -12.31 -9.94
N ARG A 35 4.05 -13.39 -9.19
CA ARG A 35 4.99 -14.47 -9.52
C ARG A 35 4.38 -15.55 -10.41
N THR A 36 3.09 -15.82 -10.27
CA THR A 36 2.42 -16.96 -10.92
C THR A 36 1.57 -16.56 -12.11
N HIS A 37 0.84 -15.44 -12.05
CA HIS A 37 -0.02 -14.97 -13.13
C HIS A 37 0.80 -14.60 -14.37
N ASP A 38 0.41 -15.08 -15.54
CA ASP A 38 1.02 -14.76 -16.83
C ASP A 38 0.10 -13.85 -17.67
N PRO A 39 0.30 -12.52 -17.65
CA PRO A 39 -0.53 -11.60 -18.41
C PRO A 39 -0.52 -11.84 -19.93
N GLY A 40 0.51 -12.50 -20.47
CA GLY A 40 0.59 -12.82 -21.90
C GLY A 40 -0.34 -13.95 -22.32
N LYS A 41 -0.72 -14.83 -21.40
CA LYS A 41 -1.61 -15.99 -21.66
C LYS A 41 -2.98 -15.84 -21.02
N GLU A 42 -3.00 -15.29 -19.80
CA GLU A 42 -4.17 -15.25 -18.93
C GLU A 42 -4.87 -13.89 -18.92
N GLY A 43 -4.28 -12.87 -19.57
CA GLY A 43 -4.82 -11.51 -19.63
C GLY A 43 -4.36 -10.58 -18.49
N GLU A 44 -4.72 -9.31 -18.56
CA GLU A 44 -4.47 -8.39 -17.42
C GLU A 44 -5.37 -8.76 -16.24
N LEU A 45 -4.87 -8.60 -15.02
CA LEU A 45 -5.59 -8.97 -13.80
C LEU A 45 -5.82 -7.76 -12.91
N LEU A 46 -7.05 -7.61 -12.44
CA LEU A 46 -7.47 -6.64 -11.44
C LEU A 46 -7.70 -7.37 -10.11
N MET A 47 -6.87 -7.12 -9.10
CA MET A 47 -7.09 -7.59 -7.73
C MET A 47 -7.70 -6.47 -6.90
N MET A 48 -8.80 -6.75 -6.20
CA MET A 48 -9.46 -5.84 -5.26
C MET A 48 -9.48 -6.41 -3.86
N TRP A 49 -9.12 -5.59 -2.88
CA TRP A 49 -8.93 -6.02 -1.49
C TRP A 49 -9.03 -4.84 -0.54
N SER A 50 -9.44 -5.10 0.70
CA SER A 50 -9.52 -4.09 1.76
C SER A 50 -9.01 -4.71 3.05
N ASN A 51 -8.51 -3.90 3.98
CA ASN A 51 -7.86 -4.38 5.18
C ASN A 51 -8.52 -3.79 6.41
N ARG A 52 -8.50 -4.56 7.50
CA ARG A 52 -8.59 -4.03 8.85
C ARG A 52 -7.50 -2.96 9.07
N PRO A 53 -7.65 -2.12 10.10
CA PRO A 53 -6.72 -1.05 10.42
C PRO A 53 -5.25 -1.46 10.33
N SER A 54 -4.54 -0.87 9.37
CA SER A 54 -3.13 -1.16 9.13
C SER A 54 -2.39 0.05 8.58
N VAL A 55 -1.09 0.11 8.84
CA VAL A 55 -0.18 1.07 8.23
C VAL A 55 0.82 0.30 7.36
N VAL A 56 0.96 0.75 6.12
CA VAL A 56 1.72 0.04 5.09
C VAL A 56 2.88 0.91 4.63
N LEU A 57 4.08 0.56 5.08
CA LEU A 57 5.35 1.18 4.73
C LEU A 57 5.79 0.74 3.34
N GLY A 58 6.37 1.65 2.58
CA GLY A 58 7.15 1.33 1.38
C GLY A 58 8.43 0.57 1.70
N ARG A 59 8.97 -0.12 0.68
CA ARG A 59 10.09 -1.06 0.81
C ARG A 59 11.36 -0.48 1.45
N HIS A 60 11.61 0.82 1.28
CA HIS A 60 12.84 1.52 1.68
C HIS A 60 12.62 2.62 2.72
N GLN A 61 11.50 2.57 3.44
CA GLN A 61 11.16 3.56 4.46
C GLN A 61 11.65 3.18 5.86
N ASN A 62 11.79 4.18 6.71
CA ASN A 62 12.09 4.01 8.13
C ASN A 62 10.78 4.07 8.95
N PRO A 63 10.37 2.97 9.61
CA PRO A 63 9.11 2.93 10.36
C PRO A 63 9.09 3.91 11.53
N TRP A 64 10.23 4.09 12.21
CA TRP A 64 10.34 5.01 13.34
C TRP A 64 10.20 6.47 12.94
N SER A 65 10.54 6.89 11.73
CA SER A 65 10.32 8.28 11.29
C SER A 65 8.95 8.51 10.63
N GLU A 66 8.28 7.46 10.22
CA GLU A 66 7.08 7.52 9.37
C GLU A 66 5.79 7.22 10.12
N VAL A 67 5.86 6.41 11.18
CA VAL A 67 4.70 5.89 11.90
C VAL A 67 4.87 6.16 13.39
N SER A 68 3.80 6.64 14.02
CA SER A 68 3.71 6.57 15.48
C SER A 68 3.44 5.12 15.88
N LEU A 69 4.52 4.37 16.13
CA LEU A 69 4.43 2.95 16.44
C LEU A 69 3.67 2.74 17.76
N SER A 70 3.80 3.67 18.71
CA SER A 70 3.12 3.63 20.01
C SER A 70 1.61 3.75 19.83
N GLU A 71 1.15 4.72 19.05
CA GLU A 71 -0.26 4.87 18.69
C GLU A 71 -0.78 3.69 17.86
N ALA A 72 0.03 3.16 16.94
CA ALA A 72 -0.33 1.98 16.16
C ALA A 72 -0.58 0.78 17.07
N ALA A 73 0.31 0.50 18.03
CA ALA A 73 0.14 -0.57 19.00
C ALA A 73 -1.10 -0.36 19.88
N ARG A 74 -1.26 0.85 20.46
CA ARG A 74 -2.38 1.21 21.33
C ARG A 74 -3.74 1.06 20.63
N ARG A 75 -3.81 1.43 19.35
CA ARG A 75 -5.02 1.36 18.53
C ARG A 75 -5.15 0.05 17.74
N GLN A 76 -4.32 -0.97 18.04
CA GLN A 76 -4.34 -2.29 17.37
C GLN A 76 -4.25 -2.19 15.84
N VAL A 77 -3.39 -1.30 15.35
CA VAL A 77 -3.13 -1.12 13.92
C VAL A 77 -1.91 -1.95 13.53
N ALA A 78 -2.10 -2.85 12.57
CA ALA A 78 -1.01 -3.69 12.08
C ALA A 78 0.02 -2.85 11.31
N VAL A 79 1.31 -3.12 11.52
CA VAL A 79 2.41 -2.47 10.80
C VAL A 79 2.95 -3.45 9.77
N ALA A 80 2.84 -3.10 8.49
CA ALA A 80 3.32 -3.93 7.39
C ALA A 80 4.32 -3.16 6.52
N ARG A 81 5.27 -3.88 5.93
CA ARG A 81 6.15 -3.34 4.87
C ARG A 81 5.81 -4.04 3.57
N ARG A 82 5.41 -3.29 2.54
CA ARG A 82 5.11 -3.85 1.23
C ARG A 82 6.37 -4.02 0.39
N HIS A 83 6.21 -4.81 -0.66
CA HIS A 83 7.27 -5.14 -1.62
C HIS A 83 7.60 -4.02 -2.60
N SER A 84 6.66 -3.10 -2.86
CA SER A 84 6.82 -1.91 -3.70
C SER A 84 7.44 -0.73 -2.94
N GLY A 85 8.02 0.21 -3.68
CA GLY A 85 8.54 1.46 -3.12
C GLY A 85 7.43 2.46 -2.74
N GLY A 86 7.78 3.73 -2.59
CA GLY A 86 6.84 4.82 -2.28
C GLY A 86 6.72 5.11 -0.78
N GLY A 87 5.74 5.96 -0.43
CA GLY A 87 5.49 6.44 0.93
C GLY A 87 4.58 5.54 1.77
N THR A 88 4.34 5.94 3.01
CA THR A 88 3.53 5.21 3.98
C THR A 88 2.07 5.58 3.80
N VAL A 89 1.18 4.59 3.86
CA VAL A 89 -0.28 4.79 3.78
C VAL A 89 -0.98 4.10 4.94
N TYR A 90 -2.15 4.63 5.33
CA TYR A 90 -3.04 4.01 6.29
C TYR A 90 -4.22 3.35 5.57
N HIS A 91 -4.61 2.18 6.03
CA HIS A 91 -5.74 1.42 5.53
C HIS A 91 -6.70 1.14 6.69
N ASP A 92 -7.98 1.19 6.41
CA ASP A 92 -9.08 0.65 7.20
C ASP A 92 -10.15 0.08 6.24
N GLU A 93 -11.29 -0.32 6.79
CA GLU A 93 -12.41 -0.86 6.03
C GLU A 93 -13.07 0.17 5.10
N GLY A 94 -12.82 1.46 5.29
CA GLY A 94 -13.23 2.57 4.44
C GLY A 94 -12.31 2.80 3.24
N ASN A 95 -11.23 2.01 3.10
CA ASN A 95 -10.28 2.07 2.01
C ASN A 95 -10.36 0.81 1.12
N LEU A 96 -10.51 1.02 -0.20
CA LEU A 96 -10.36 -0.03 -1.21
C LEU A 96 -8.93 0.00 -1.77
N ASN A 97 -8.28 -1.16 -1.82
CA ASN A 97 -7.02 -1.35 -2.53
C ASN A 97 -7.30 -2.03 -3.86
N ILE A 98 -6.62 -1.53 -4.90
CA ILE A 98 -6.76 -2.00 -6.27
C ILE A 98 -5.36 -2.27 -6.80
N SER A 99 -5.10 -3.48 -7.30
CA SER A 99 -3.84 -3.85 -7.92
C SER A 99 -4.08 -4.30 -9.36
N ILE A 100 -3.51 -3.59 -10.32
CA ILE A 100 -3.60 -3.92 -11.75
C ILE A 100 -2.29 -4.59 -12.16
N LEU A 101 -2.36 -5.89 -12.47
CA LEU A 101 -1.26 -6.72 -12.88
C LEU A 101 -1.20 -6.81 -14.41
N THR A 102 -0.03 -6.49 -14.96
CA THR A 102 0.23 -6.47 -16.39
C THR A 102 1.58 -7.08 -16.70
N SER A 103 1.88 -7.32 -17.98
CA SER A 103 3.28 -7.50 -18.38
C SER A 103 4.06 -6.20 -18.10
N GLN A 104 5.38 -6.31 -17.92
CA GLN A 104 6.25 -5.15 -17.77
C GLN A 104 6.14 -4.19 -18.97
N LYS A 105 5.95 -4.73 -20.18
CA LYS A 105 5.80 -3.94 -21.42
C LYS A 105 4.49 -3.14 -21.45
N ALA A 106 3.40 -3.71 -20.91
CA ALA A 106 2.08 -3.08 -20.87
C ALA A 106 1.85 -2.18 -19.63
N HIS A 107 2.81 -2.18 -18.68
CA HIS A 107 2.69 -1.41 -17.46
C HIS A 107 2.65 0.11 -17.75
N CYS A 108 1.52 0.75 -17.44
CA CYS A 108 1.37 2.19 -17.58
C CYS A 108 0.51 2.76 -16.45
N ARG A 109 1.15 3.44 -15.49
CA ARG A 109 0.48 4.05 -14.33
C ARG A 109 -0.56 5.09 -14.73
N LYS A 110 -0.24 5.97 -15.69
CA LYS A 110 -1.15 7.01 -16.19
C LYS A 110 -2.44 6.42 -16.76
N ARG A 111 -2.35 5.36 -17.57
CA ARG A 111 -3.53 4.63 -18.10
C ARG A 111 -4.39 4.10 -16.95
N ASN A 112 -3.76 3.45 -15.99
CA ASN A 112 -4.45 2.83 -14.87
C ASN A 112 -5.16 3.88 -13.99
N LEU A 113 -4.50 5.01 -13.71
CA LEU A 113 -5.09 6.11 -12.94
C LEU A 113 -6.26 6.75 -13.68
N GLN A 114 -6.11 6.99 -14.99
CA GLN A 114 -7.18 7.56 -15.79
C GLN A 114 -8.40 6.62 -15.83
N PHE A 115 -8.17 5.31 -16.00
CA PHE A 115 -9.22 4.30 -15.93
C PHE A 115 -10.01 4.35 -14.62
N ILE A 116 -9.31 4.41 -13.47
CA ILE A 116 -9.97 4.49 -12.16
C ILE A 116 -10.72 5.82 -11.99
N ALA A 117 -10.12 6.93 -12.41
CA ALA A 117 -10.78 8.24 -12.35
C ALA A 117 -12.06 8.27 -13.20
N ASP A 118 -12.01 7.76 -14.43
CA ASP A 118 -13.15 7.72 -15.35
C ASP A 118 -14.29 6.86 -14.79
N ALA A 119 -13.98 5.67 -14.24
CA ALA A 119 -14.97 4.81 -13.61
C ALA A 119 -15.67 5.53 -12.43
N ILE A 120 -14.90 6.16 -11.54
CA ILE A 120 -15.43 6.88 -10.37
C ILE A 120 -16.30 8.06 -10.79
N ASN A 121 -15.81 8.90 -11.69
CA ASN A 121 -16.55 10.09 -12.16
C ASN A 121 -17.82 9.72 -12.93
N GLY A 122 -17.85 8.56 -13.58
CA GLY A 122 -19.04 8.05 -14.26
C GLY A 122 -20.14 7.56 -13.31
N ARG A 123 -19.76 7.01 -12.15
CA ARG A 123 -20.70 6.42 -11.18
C ARG A 123 -21.10 7.38 -10.05
N PHE A 124 -20.18 8.20 -9.58
CA PHE A 124 -20.36 9.05 -8.42
C PHE A 124 -20.29 10.52 -8.82
N LYS A 125 -21.10 11.37 -8.19
CA LYS A 125 -21.12 12.82 -8.44
C LYS A 125 -19.94 13.53 -7.78
N VAL A 126 -18.73 13.16 -8.18
CA VAL A 126 -17.46 13.71 -7.72
C VAL A 126 -16.59 14.11 -8.90
N LYS A 127 -15.48 14.78 -8.64
CA LYS A 127 -14.44 15.04 -9.63
C LYS A 127 -13.10 14.53 -9.14
N VAL A 128 -12.73 13.33 -9.56
CA VAL A 128 -11.44 12.70 -9.29
C VAL A 128 -10.53 12.85 -10.52
N VAL A 129 -9.30 13.30 -10.33
CA VAL A 129 -8.34 13.51 -11.43
C VAL A 129 -6.96 12.93 -11.08
N PRO A 130 -6.23 12.39 -12.08
CA PRO A 130 -4.82 12.04 -11.91
C PRO A 130 -3.95 13.29 -11.74
N THR A 131 -2.95 13.20 -10.87
CA THR A 131 -1.95 14.25 -10.64
C THR A 131 -0.67 13.97 -11.44
N ALA A 132 0.19 14.99 -11.56
CA ALA A 132 1.51 14.85 -12.19
C ALA A 132 2.44 13.85 -11.48
N ARG A 133 2.16 13.49 -10.22
CA ARG A 133 2.94 12.54 -9.41
C ARG A 133 2.39 11.12 -9.45
N ASP A 134 1.47 10.83 -10.37
CA ASP A 134 0.80 9.53 -10.48
C ASP A 134 0.02 9.15 -9.19
N ASP A 135 -0.68 10.11 -8.59
CA ASP A 135 -1.70 9.93 -7.53
C ASP A 135 -3.09 10.36 -8.04
N LEU A 136 -4.18 10.13 -7.28
CA LEU A 136 -5.50 10.75 -7.54
C LEU A 136 -5.89 11.76 -6.46
N GLU A 137 -6.56 12.82 -6.88
CA GLU A 137 -7.12 13.85 -6.02
C GLU A 137 -8.57 14.18 -6.37
N MET A 138 -9.35 14.57 -5.36
CA MET A 138 -10.69 15.11 -5.50
C MET A 138 -10.65 16.62 -5.68
N GLN A 139 -11.54 17.12 -6.52
CA GLN A 139 -11.76 18.52 -6.81
C GLN A 139 -13.17 18.96 -6.39
N PRO A 140 -13.34 20.19 -5.89
CA PRO A 140 -12.31 21.21 -5.68
C PRO A 140 -11.38 20.89 -4.49
N GLY A 141 -10.26 21.61 -4.42
CA GLY A 141 -9.37 21.64 -3.25
C GLY A 141 -8.15 20.73 -3.31
N SER A 142 -7.89 20.01 -4.41
CA SER A 142 -6.70 19.14 -4.59
C SER A 142 -6.49 18.21 -3.37
N ARG A 143 -7.59 17.57 -2.95
CA ARG A 143 -7.62 16.67 -1.79
C ARG A 143 -7.17 15.29 -2.24
N LYS A 144 -6.02 14.80 -1.79
CA LYS A 144 -5.53 13.46 -2.15
C LYS A 144 -6.53 12.39 -1.68
N CYS A 145 -7.02 11.55 -2.60
CA CYS A 145 -7.95 10.45 -2.32
C CYS A 145 -7.41 9.08 -2.73
N SER A 146 -6.24 9.04 -3.39
CA SER A 146 -5.54 7.81 -3.76
C SER A 146 -4.03 8.03 -3.71
N GLY A 147 -3.30 7.08 -3.12
CA GLY A 147 -1.85 6.98 -3.26
C GLY A 147 -1.48 5.74 -4.06
N THR A 148 -0.42 5.82 -4.88
CA THR A 148 0.01 4.67 -5.69
C THR A 148 1.44 4.22 -5.43
N ALA A 149 1.70 2.97 -5.78
CA ALA A 149 3.04 2.43 -5.92
C ALA A 149 3.03 1.29 -6.95
N ALA A 150 4.21 0.89 -7.41
CA ALA A 150 4.35 -0.17 -8.39
C ALA A 150 5.54 -1.07 -8.06
N ARG A 151 5.50 -2.28 -8.59
CA ARG A 151 6.61 -3.24 -8.55
C ARG A 151 6.71 -3.92 -9.90
N ILE A 152 7.93 -4.05 -10.38
CA ILE A 152 8.28 -4.78 -11.60
C ILE A 152 9.21 -5.91 -11.19
N ALA A 153 8.88 -7.14 -11.59
CA ALA A 153 9.70 -8.31 -11.33
C ALA A 153 9.50 -9.35 -12.44
N ARG A 154 10.60 -9.90 -12.96
CA ARG A 154 10.61 -11.04 -13.90
C ARG A 154 9.68 -10.84 -15.11
N GLY A 155 9.70 -9.65 -15.73
CA GLY A 155 8.88 -9.35 -16.91
C GLY A 155 7.41 -9.04 -16.63
N ARG A 156 7.00 -9.00 -15.36
CA ARG A 156 5.64 -8.67 -14.91
C ARG A 156 5.66 -7.43 -14.03
N ALA A 157 4.52 -6.79 -13.89
CA ALA A 157 4.36 -5.63 -13.05
C ALA A 157 2.99 -5.63 -12.38
N TYR A 158 2.90 -5.05 -11.17
CA TYR A 158 1.65 -4.54 -10.65
C TYR A 158 1.75 -3.04 -10.43
N HIS A 159 0.64 -2.35 -10.68
CA HIS A 159 0.39 -0.99 -10.20
C HIS A 159 -0.72 -1.08 -9.16
N HIS A 160 -0.41 -0.81 -7.90
CA HIS A 160 -1.42 -0.79 -6.86
C HIS A 160 -1.70 0.60 -6.33
N MET A 161 -2.92 0.80 -5.87
CA MET A 161 -3.38 2.08 -5.36
C MET A 161 -4.43 1.89 -4.28
N THR A 162 -4.45 2.86 -3.37
CA THR A 162 -5.54 3.04 -2.41
C THR A 162 -6.65 3.87 -3.05
N MET A 163 -7.88 3.70 -2.60
CA MET A 163 -8.99 4.61 -2.86
C MET A 163 -9.72 4.84 -1.54
N LEU A 164 -9.62 6.06 -1.02
CA LEU A 164 -10.24 6.48 0.23
C LEU A 164 -11.74 6.71 -0.02
N VAL A 165 -12.59 5.83 0.51
CA VAL A 165 -14.05 5.90 0.31
C VAL A 165 -14.73 6.53 1.51
N ASP A 166 -14.45 6.02 2.70
CA ASP A 166 -15.06 6.44 3.97
C ASP A 166 -14.10 6.17 5.14
N VAL A 167 -12.87 6.69 5.01
CA VAL A 167 -11.76 6.41 5.93
C VAL A 167 -11.79 7.31 7.16
N ASP A 168 -11.30 6.80 8.29
CA ASP A 168 -11.10 7.60 9.50
C ASP A 168 -9.84 8.47 9.36
N LEU A 169 -10.04 9.72 8.90
CA LEU A 169 -8.95 10.68 8.70
C LEU A 169 -8.26 11.08 10.00
N GLU A 170 -8.96 11.09 11.14
CA GLU A 170 -8.36 11.43 12.43
C GLU A 170 -7.35 10.33 12.81
N ARG A 171 -7.78 9.07 12.75
CA ARG A 171 -6.92 7.92 13.02
C ARG A 171 -5.75 7.82 12.04
N LEU A 172 -6.01 8.04 10.75
CA LEU A 172 -4.96 8.13 9.72
C LEU A 172 -3.91 9.16 10.10
N SER A 173 -4.34 10.39 10.43
CA SER A 173 -3.41 11.50 10.71
C SER A 173 -2.59 11.27 11.98
N GLY A 174 -3.19 10.67 13.01
CA GLY A 174 -2.50 10.33 14.26
C GLY A 174 -1.43 9.26 14.07
N ILE A 175 -1.71 8.24 13.25
CA ILE A 175 -0.77 7.12 13.03
C ILE A 175 0.40 7.51 12.12
N LEU A 176 0.16 8.34 11.10
CA LEU A 176 1.18 8.75 10.13
C LEU A 176 2.05 9.94 10.61
N ARG A 177 1.96 10.28 11.89
CA ARG A 177 2.75 11.33 12.53
C ARG A 177 3.61 10.75 13.64
N SER A 178 4.77 10.22 13.27
CA SER A 178 5.74 9.74 14.25
C SER A 178 6.22 10.84 15.21
N GLU A 179 6.21 10.52 16.50
CA GLU A 179 6.82 11.27 17.58
C GLU A 179 8.36 11.27 17.53
N LEU A 180 8.97 10.29 16.86
CA LEU A 180 10.41 10.13 16.75
C LEU A 180 10.99 10.80 15.49
N GLN A 181 10.15 11.37 14.64
CA GLN A 181 10.56 11.90 13.33
C GLN A 181 11.73 12.88 13.40
N THR A 182 11.77 13.74 14.42
CA THR A 182 12.84 14.75 14.60
C THR A 182 14.11 14.17 15.23
N ARG A 183 14.02 12.99 15.86
CA ARG A 183 15.14 12.27 16.48
C ARG A 183 15.80 11.27 15.53
N VAL A 184 15.22 11.03 14.36
CA VAL A 184 15.73 10.08 13.35
C VAL A 184 16.44 10.82 12.22
N GLN A 185 17.73 10.56 12.05
CA GLN A 185 18.55 11.03 10.93
C GLN A 185 18.77 9.87 9.95
N SER A 186 18.04 9.89 8.83
CA SER A 186 18.05 8.81 7.85
C SER A 186 17.96 9.30 6.40
N THR A 187 18.59 8.54 5.50
CA THR A 187 18.48 8.64 4.03
C THR A 187 17.37 7.76 3.45
N ALA A 188 16.62 7.04 4.31
CA ALA A 188 15.46 6.26 3.90
C ALA A 188 14.44 7.09 3.12
N THR A 189 13.68 6.43 2.24
CA THR A 189 12.62 7.10 1.47
C THR A 189 11.60 7.72 2.42
N ARG A 190 11.37 9.03 2.29
CA ARG A 190 10.39 9.77 3.10
C ARG A 190 9.03 9.82 2.41
N SER A 191 7.96 9.79 3.18
CA SER A 191 6.64 10.09 2.64
C SER A 191 6.52 11.54 2.20
N VAL A 192 5.84 11.77 1.10
CA VAL A 192 5.41 13.11 0.68
C VAL A 192 4.03 13.35 1.25
N ARG A 193 3.93 14.23 2.27
CA ARG A 193 2.64 14.58 2.86
C ARG A 193 1.79 15.35 1.85
N ALA A 194 0.53 14.92 1.71
CA ALA A 194 -0.45 15.67 0.94
C ALA A 194 -0.90 16.90 1.75
N PRO A 195 -1.02 18.10 1.15
CA PRO A 195 -1.52 19.28 1.84
C PRO A 195 -2.96 19.11 2.33
N ALA A 196 -3.77 18.35 1.58
CA ALA A 196 -5.14 18.00 1.93
C ALA A 196 -5.43 16.55 1.54
N VAL A 197 -6.28 15.88 2.32
CA VAL A 197 -6.74 14.50 2.10
C VAL A 197 -8.27 14.52 2.06
N GLY A 198 -8.86 13.71 1.18
CA GLY A 198 -10.31 13.58 1.04
C GLY A 198 -10.71 12.15 0.74
N TYR A 199 -11.98 11.84 0.93
CA TYR A 199 -12.57 10.53 0.65
C TYR A 199 -13.90 10.70 -0.07
N LEU A 200 -14.31 9.68 -0.84
CA LEU A 200 -15.45 9.81 -1.75
C LEU A 200 -16.76 10.22 -1.05
N ARG A 201 -17.09 9.59 0.08
CA ARG A 201 -18.33 9.82 0.83
C ARG A 201 -18.42 11.22 1.47
N GLN A 202 -17.32 11.99 1.45
CA GLN A 202 -17.25 13.34 2.01
C GLN A 202 -18.11 14.36 1.24
N ASP A 203 -18.32 14.13 -0.05
CA ASP A 203 -19.03 15.04 -0.96
C ASP A 203 -20.39 14.45 -1.38
N ASP A 204 -20.92 14.80 -2.54
CA ASP A 204 -22.23 14.35 -3.08
C ASP A 204 -22.29 12.86 -3.51
N ALA A 205 -21.38 12.04 -2.98
CA ALA A 205 -21.35 10.59 -3.16
C ALA A 205 -21.68 9.87 -1.84
N SER A 206 -22.79 10.24 -1.22
CA SER A 206 -23.22 9.71 0.09
C SER A 206 -23.55 8.20 0.05
N ASP A 207 -23.84 7.66 -1.13
CA ASP A 207 -24.04 6.22 -1.41
C ASP A 207 -22.72 5.47 -1.66
N ALA A 208 -21.58 6.16 -1.70
CA ALA A 208 -20.28 5.53 -1.87
C ALA A 208 -19.96 4.62 -0.68
N SER A 209 -19.64 3.37 -1.01
CA SER A 209 -19.10 2.37 -0.10
C SER A 209 -17.97 1.63 -0.81
N VAL A 210 -17.12 0.95 -0.04
CA VAL A 210 -16.04 0.13 -0.62
C VAL A 210 -16.60 -0.90 -1.61
N ASP A 211 -17.74 -1.52 -1.30
CA ASP A 211 -18.40 -2.48 -2.18
C ASP A 211 -18.97 -1.82 -3.44
N ALA A 212 -19.62 -0.65 -3.31
CA ALA A 212 -20.13 0.09 -4.46
C ALA A 212 -19.01 0.55 -5.40
N LEU A 213 -17.88 1.01 -4.84
CA LEU A 213 -16.70 1.36 -5.62
C LEU A 213 -16.09 0.11 -6.29
N ALA A 214 -15.98 -1.01 -5.58
CA ALA A 214 -15.42 -2.23 -6.12
C ALA A 214 -16.32 -2.88 -7.19
N ALA A 215 -17.64 -2.67 -7.13
CA ALA A 215 -18.56 -3.03 -8.21
C ALA A 215 -18.37 -2.12 -9.42
N CYS A 216 -18.34 -0.80 -9.20
CA CYS A 216 -18.10 0.20 -10.25
C CYS A 216 -16.80 -0.04 -11.03
N VAL A 217 -15.69 -0.28 -10.34
CA VAL A 217 -14.39 -0.57 -10.98
C VAL A 217 -14.44 -1.89 -11.75
N ALA A 218 -15.13 -2.91 -11.24
CA ALA A 218 -15.29 -4.16 -11.96
C ALA A 218 -16.12 -4.02 -13.23
N ASP A 219 -17.23 -3.28 -13.17
CA ASP A 219 -18.08 -3.02 -14.34
C ASP A 219 -17.28 -2.31 -15.43
N ALA A 220 -16.57 -1.23 -15.07
CA ALA A 220 -15.68 -0.52 -15.99
C ALA A 220 -14.56 -1.42 -16.54
N TRP A 221 -14.03 -2.34 -15.71
CA TRP A 221 -13.03 -3.31 -16.17
C TRP A 221 -13.65 -4.24 -17.21
N ARG A 222 -14.85 -4.79 -16.99
CA ARG A 222 -15.52 -5.69 -17.95
C ARG A 222 -15.78 -5.02 -19.30
N GLU A 223 -16.10 -3.74 -19.33
CA GLU A 223 -16.27 -2.99 -20.59
C GLU A 223 -14.98 -2.87 -21.42
N GLY A 224 -13.81 -3.00 -20.79
CA GLY A 224 -12.50 -2.86 -21.42
C GLY A 224 -11.95 -4.13 -22.09
N PHE A 225 -12.55 -5.29 -21.85
CA PHE A 225 -12.04 -6.59 -22.31
C PHE A 225 -13.10 -7.37 -23.10
N GLU A 226 -12.66 -8.32 -23.93
CA GLU A 226 -13.58 -9.17 -24.71
C GLU A 226 -14.35 -10.14 -23.80
N ALA A 227 -13.65 -10.68 -22.81
CA ALA A 227 -14.21 -11.54 -21.77
C ALA A 227 -13.45 -11.32 -20.47
N VAL A 228 -14.16 -11.42 -19.34
CA VAL A 228 -13.58 -11.30 -18.01
C VAL A 228 -13.99 -12.48 -17.15
N GLU A 229 -13.00 -13.16 -16.59
CA GLU A 229 -13.19 -14.15 -15.52
C GLU A 229 -13.11 -13.45 -14.17
N GLU A 230 -14.13 -13.60 -13.33
CA GLU A 230 -14.14 -13.03 -11.97
C GLU A 230 -14.18 -14.14 -10.92
N THR A 231 -13.28 -14.03 -9.94
CA THR A 231 -13.16 -14.99 -8.85
C THR A 231 -13.11 -14.28 -7.51
N GLN A 232 -13.80 -14.84 -6.53
CA GLN A 232 -13.64 -14.48 -5.13
C GLN A 232 -12.73 -15.53 -4.48
N VAL A 233 -11.68 -15.07 -3.82
CA VAL A 233 -10.64 -15.93 -3.27
C VAL A 233 -10.62 -15.82 -1.76
N ASP A 234 -10.74 -16.99 -1.11
CA ASP A 234 -10.39 -17.13 0.30
C ASP A 234 -8.88 -17.09 0.46
N VAL A 235 -8.36 -15.88 0.67
CA VAL A 235 -6.92 -15.68 0.82
C VAL A 235 -6.42 -16.26 2.13
N GLU A 236 -7.25 -16.32 3.18
CA GLU A 236 -6.87 -16.96 4.43
C GLU A 236 -6.61 -18.46 4.19
N GLU A 237 -7.49 -19.14 3.46
CA GLU A 237 -7.27 -20.53 3.06
C GLU A 237 -6.07 -20.69 2.11
N ALA A 238 -5.87 -19.76 1.18
CA ALA A 238 -4.70 -19.77 0.31
C ALA A 238 -3.39 -19.68 1.11
N THR A 239 -3.37 -18.99 2.25
CA THR A 239 -2.19 -18.92 3.13
C THR A 239 -1.87 -20.25 3.81
N LYS A 240 -2.85 -21.15 3.92
CA LYS A 240 -2.69 -22.51 4.49
C LYS A 240 -2.32 -23.52 3.41
N SER A 241 -2.96 -23.44 2.26
CA SER A 241 -2.89 -24.45 1.19
C SER A 241 -1.86 -24.15 0.09
N VAL A 242 -1.51 -22.88 -0.15
CA VAL A 242 -0.58 -22.49 -1.22
C VAL A 242 0.78 -22.09 -0.64
N GLU A 243 1.79 -22.92 -0.87
CA GLU A 243 3.12 -22.76 -0.26
C GLU A 243 3.75 -21.38 -0.50
N SER A 244 3.61 -20.84 -1.71
CA SER A 244 4.18 -19.52 -2.05
C SER A 244 3.47 -18.36 -1.36
N VAL A 245 2.16 -18.47 -1.10
CA VAL A 245 1.41 -17.49 -0.30
C VAL A 245 1.83 -17.58 1.15
N ARG A 246 1.90 -18.79 1.71
CA ARG A 246 2.37 -19.03 3.09
C ARG A 246 3.75 -18.44 3.34
N LYS A 247 4.74 -18.76 2.50
CA LYS A 247 6.11 -18.24 2.62
C LYS A 247 6.16 -16.72 2.54
N ALA A 248 5.39 -16.12 1.63
CA ALA A 248 5.32 -14.65 1.51
C ALA A 248 4.70 -14.02 2.77
N MET A 249 3.66 -14.64 3.33
CA MET A 249 3.02 -14.18 4.57
C MET A 249 3.96 -14.29 5.78
N ASP A 250 4.70 -15.39 5.90
CA ASP A 250 5.70 -15.57 6.96
C ASP A 250 6.78 -14.48 6.90
N GLU A 251 7.32 -14.19 5.70
CA GLU A 251 8.25 -13.08 5.50
C GLU A 251 7.61 -11.73 5.86
N LEU A 252 6.38 -11.47 5.41
CA LEU A 252 5.69 -10.19 5.64
C LEU A 252 5.39 -9.90 7.11
N LYS A 253 5.28 -10.95 7.95
CA LYS A 253 5.10 -10.85 9.41
C LYS A 253 6.42 -10.80 10.18
N ASP A 254 7.53 -11.19 9.57
CA ASP A 254 8.83 -11.22 10.22
C ASP A 254 9.28 -9.81 10.62
N TRP A 255 9.77 -9.67 11.85
CA TRP A 255 10.36 -8.44 12.34
C TRP A 255 11.54 -7.98 11.47
N GLU A 256 12.36 -8.93 11.00
CA GLU A 256 13.50 -8.65 10.12
C GLU A 256 13.03 -8.05 8.79
N TRP A 257 11.83 -8.40 8.32
CA TRP A 257 11.23 -7.77 7.15
C TRP A 257 10.67 -6.38 7.46
N ILE A 258 9.81 -6.27 8.48
CA ILE A 258 9.11 -5.02 8.79
C ILE A 258 10.09 -3.94 9.23
N TYR A 259 11.01 -4.27 10.14
CA TYR A 259 11.92 -3.33 10.79
C TYR A 259 13.37 -3.53 10.34
N GLY A 260 13.82 -4.79 10.22
CA GLY A 260 15.20 -5.10 9.84
C GLY A 260 15.61 -4.66 8.44
N ARG A 261 14.66 -4.46 7.52
CA ARG A 261 14.92 -3.90 6.18
C ARG A 261 15.08 -2.38 6.14
N THR A 262 15.00 -1.71 7.29
CA THR A 262 15.17 -0.25 7.38
C THR A 262 16.61 0.14 7.00
N PRO A 263 16.80 1.09 6.08
CA PRO A 263 18.13 1.65 5.81
C PRO A 263 18.79 2.17 7.09
N VAL A 264 20.12 2.12 7.15
CA VAL A 264 20.89 2.62 8.30
C VAL A 264 20.49 4.05 8.65
N PHE A 265 20.41 4.34 9.94
CA PHE A 265 20.06 5.66 10.44
C PHE A 265 20.67 5.90 11.81
N ASP A 266 20.78 7.17 12.17
CA ASP A 266 21.16 7.59 13.51
C ASP A 266 19.93 8.06 14.29
N PHE A 267 19.87 7.67 15.55
CA PHE A 267 18.86 8.12 16.49
C PHE A 267 19.48 9.03 17.54
N VAL A 268 18.91 10.21 17.75
CA VAL A 268 19.36 11.16 18.76
C VAL A 268 18.52 10.97 20.03
N THR A 269 19.17 10.64 21.14
CA THR A 269 18.52 10.49 22.45
C THR A 269 18.10 11.84 23.04
N SER A 270 17.34 11.82 24.13
CA SER A 270 16.91 13.06 24.81
C SER A 270 18.08 13.85 25.40
N ASP A 271 19.16 13.17 25.80
CA ASP A 271 20.41 13.79 26.29
C ASP A 271 21.41 14.12 25.17
N GLY A 272 21.04 13.90 23.90
CA GLY A 272 21.83 14.27 22.72
C GLY A 272 22.88 13.25 22.29
N GLU A 273 22.89 12.04 22.87
CA GLU A 273 23.67 10.92 22.35
C GLU A 273 23.15 10.51 20.96
N MET A 274 24.08 10.18 20.08
CA MET A 274 23.78 9.61 18.76
C MET A 274 23.99 8.10 18.81
N ILE A 275 22.94 7.34 18.53
CA ILE A 275 22.95 5.88 18.47
C ILE A 275 22.79 5.45 17.01
N ASN A 276 23.72 4.67 16.49
CA ASN A 276 23.64 4.14 15.14
C ASN A 276 22.78 2.87 15.12
N ILE A 277 21.82 2.81 14.19
CA ILE A 277 20.92 1.68 14.00
C ILE A 277 21.13 1.07 12.62
N LYS A 278 21.47 -0.22 12.58
CA LYS A 278 21.67 -1.02 11.37
C LYS A 278 20.82 -2.27 11.40
N ASN A 279 20.10 -2.53 10.31
CA ASN A 279 19.14 -3.62 10.21
C ASN A 279 18.13 -3.64 11.38
N GLY A 280 17.68 -2.45 11.79
CA GLY A 280 16.77 -2.25 12.92
C GLY A 280 17.35 -2.55 14.30
N ARG A 281 18.66 -2.77 14.43
CA ARG A 281 19.34 -3.08 15.69
C ARG A 281 20.38 -2.03 16.01
N VAL A 282 20.65 -1.83 17.30
CA VAL A 282 21.74 -0.94 17.73
C VAL A 282 23.08 -1.51 17.25
N SER A 283 23.79 -0.75 16.43
CA SER A 283 25.13 -1.08 15.98
C SER A 283 26.20 -0.35 16.78
N GLU A 284 25.94 0.91 17.15
CA GLU A 284 26.89 1.73 17.92
C GLU A 284 26.12 2.61 18.91
N ALA A 285 26.57 2.62 20.17
CA ALA A 285 26.04 3.43 21.27
C ALA A 285 27.13 3.65 22.33
N ARG A 286 26.98 4.66 23.18
CA ARG A 286 27.85 4.89 24.35
C ARG A 286 27.68 3.76 25.36
N ASP A 287 26.45 3.36 25.64
CA ASP A 287 26.15 2.17 26.42
C ASP A 287 26.37 0.92 25.55
N GLN A 288 27.43 0.18 25.83
CA GLN A 288 27.78 -1.03 25.08
C GLN A 288 26.81 -2.19 25.35
N SER A 289 26.03 -2.15 26.44
CA SER A 289 25.13 -3.24 26.82
C SER A 289 23.94 -3.41 25.88
N ILE A 290 23.55 -2.32 25.19
CA ILE A 290 22.41 -2.32 24.26
C ILE A 290 22.79 -2.67 22.83
N ILE A 291 24.08 -2.87 22.52
CA ILE A 291 24.53 -3.22 21.16
C ILE A 291 23.97 -4.59 20.75
N GLY A 292 23.41 -4.66 19.55
CA GLY A 292 22.74 -5.85 19.00
C GLY A 292 21.26 -5.96 19.38
N GLU A 293 20.79 -5.19 20.36
CA GLU A 293 19.37 -5.13 20.72
C GLU A 293 18.53 -4.61 19.54
N ARG A 294 17.30 -5.13 19.42
CA ARG A 294 16.32 -4.60 18.48
C ARG A 294 15.89 -3.20 18.91
N PHE A 295 15.75 -2.30 17.95
CA PHE A 295 15.30 -0.94 18.20
C PHE A 295 13.77 -0.89 18.38
N THR A 296 13.30 -1.40 19.51
CA THR A 296 11.87 -1.52 19.84
C THR A 296 11.38 -0.38 20.72
N GLN A 297 10.08 -0.35 21.01
CA GLN A 297 9.50 0.61 21.95
C GLN A 297 10.04 0.43 23.37
N GLU A 298 10.34 -0.81 23.77
CA GLU A 298 10.92 -1.12 25.07
C GLU A 298 12.35 -0.61 25.20
N LEU A 299 13.14 -0.64 24.12
CA LEU A 299 14.44 0.02 24.11
C LEU A 299 14.29 1.54 24.11
N LEU A 300 13.41 2.09 23.29
CA LEU A 300 13.12 3.54 23.26
C LEU A 300 12.68 4.09 24.61
N ALA A 301 11.92 3.32 25.41
CA ALA A 301 11.50 3.72 26.75
C ALA A 301 12.67 3.84 27.75
N ARG A 302 13.83 3.23 27.44
CA ARG A 302 15.06 3.32 28.22
C ARG A 302 16.02 4.42 27.74
N LEU A 303 15.77 5.04 26.57
CA LEU A 303 16.66 5.99 25.86
C LEU A 303 16.15 7.45 25.87
#